data_AF-A0A559PPK8-F1
#
_entry.id   AF-A0A559PPK8-F1
#
_cell.length_a   1.000
_cell.length_b   1.000
_cell.length_c   1.000
_cell.angle_alpha   90.00
_cell.angle_beta   90.00
_cell.angle_gamma   90.00
#
_symmetry.space_group_name_H-M   'P 1'
#
loop_
_entity.id
_entity.type
_entity.pdbx_description
1 polymer ?
#
loop_
_entity_poly.entity_id
_entity_poly.type
_entity_poly.pdbx_seq_one_letter_code
_entity_poly.pdbx_strand_id
1 'polypeptide(L)' 'MGRGDRKTKRGKIALGTRGRLRPKRGKFKTKPSAISDHDKKELK' A
#
# COMPACT_ATOMS: atom_id res chain seq x y z
N MET A 1 -0.21 -8.21 -20.85
CA MET A 1 1.15 -8.23 -20.24
C MET A 1 1.22 -9.34 -19.21
N GLY A 2 2.15 -10.28 -19.40
CA GLY A 2 2.21 -11.55 -18.66
C GLY A 2 2.74 -11.44 -17.23
N ARG A 3 2.70 -12.57 -16.51
CA ARG A 3 3.19 -12.69 -15.12
C ARG A 3 4.72 -12.51 -14.98
N GLY A 4 5.48 -12.59 -16.06
CA GLY A 4 6.93 -12.35 -16.05
C GLY A 4 7.35 -10.88 -16.14
N ASP A 5 6.42 -9.96 -16.46
CA ASP A 5 6.78 -8.57 -16.74
C ASP A 5 6.89 -7.70 -15.48
N ARG A 6 8.13 -7.38 -15.11
CA ARG A 6 8.47 -6.53 -13.95
C ARG A 6 7.96 -5.09 -14.09
N LYS A 7 7.58 -4.64 -15.29
CA LYS A 7 7.01 -3.29 -15.52
C LYS A 7 5.51 -3.21 -15.22
N THR A 8 4.88 -4.30 -14.78
CA THR A 8 3.45 -4.31 -14.45
C THR A 8 3.17 -4.61 -12.98
N LYS A 9 1.99 -4.21 -12.48
CA LYS A 9 1.51 -4.62 -11.15
C LYS A 9 1.39 -6.14 -11.05
N ARG A 10 0.85 -6.79 -12.10
CA ARG A 10 0.66 -8.25 -12.15
C ARG A 10 1.99 -9.01 -12.11
N GLY A 11 2.99 -8.59 -12.90
CA GLY A 11 4.29 -9.25 -12.87
C GLY A 11 5.09 -8.97 -11.59
N LYS A 12 4.97 -7.78 -10.98
CA LYS A 12 5.54 -7.54 -9.64
C LYS A 12 4.88 -8.37 -8.53
N ILE A 13 3.61 -8.75 -8.69
CA ILE A 13 2.94 -9.68 -7.77
C ILE A 13 3.53 -11.08 -7.93
N ALA A 14 3.60 -11.58 -9.16
CA ALA A 14 4.10 -12.93 -9.45
C ALA A 14 5.59 -13.09 -9.09
N LEU A 15 6.42 -12.08 -9.36
CA LEU A 15 7.85 -12.08 -9.03
C LEU A 15 8.15 -11.74 -7.57
N GLY A 16 7.14 -11.42 -6.75
CA GLY A 16 7.35 -11.03 -5.34
C GLY A 16 8.03 -9.67 -5.13
N THR A 17 8.45 -8.97 -6.19
CA THR A 17 9.18 -7.69 -6.10
C THR A 17 8.27 -6.50 -5.76
N ARG A 18 8.88 -5.41 -5.28
CA ARG A 18 8.20 -4.16 -4.90
C ARG A 18 8.66 -3.01 -5.80
N GLY A 19 7.87 -1.96 -5.88
CA GLY A 19 8.25 -0.71 -6.57
C GLY A 19 7.04 0.19 -6.78
N ARG A 20 7.17 1.21 -7.63
CA ARG A 20 6.11 2.22 -7.87
C ARG A 20 4.72 1.63 -8.07
N LEU A 21 4.60 0.57 -8.87
CA LEU A 21 3.34 -0.10 -9.21
C LEU A 21 2.84 -1.14 -8.18
N ARG A 22 3.70 -1.60 -7.26
CA ARG A 22 3.35 -2.50 -6.15
C ARG A 22 4.12 -2.07 -4.89
N PRO A 23 3.72 -0.96 -4.25
CA PRO A 23 4.38 -0.47 -3.06
C PRO A 23 4.02 -1.32 -1.83
N LYS A 24 4.80 -1.19 -0.75
CA LYS A 24 4.50 -1.84 0.54
C LYS A 24 3.18 -1.30 1.09
N ARG A 25 2.38 -2.15 1.74
CA ARG A 25 1.07 -1.83 2.32
C ARG A 25 1.08 -0.76 3.45
N GLY A 26 2.21 -0.09 3.72
CA GLY A 26 2.30 1.11 4.58
C GLY A 26 2.52 2.42 3.82
N LYS A 27 2.72 2.40 2.49
CA LYS A 27 2.91 3.62 1.68
C LYS A 27 1.61 4.20 1.12
N PHE A 28 0.53 3.43 1.09
CA PHE A 28 -0.81 3.96 0.88
C PHE A 28 -1.40 4.23 2.27
N LYS A 29 -1.55 5.51 2.64
CA LYS A 29 -2.41 5.95 3.75
C LYS A 29 -3.87 5.71 3.38
N THR A 30 -4.24 4.45 3.14
CA THR A 30 -5.63 4.03 2.94
C THR A 30 -5.95 2.92 3.94
N LYS A 31 -5.46 3.07 5.17
CA LYS A 31 -6.35 2.74 6.28
C LYS A 31 -7.17 4.01 6.45
N PRO A 32 -8.49 4.02 6.17
CA PRO A 32 -9.33 4.91 6.95
C PRO A 32 -9.11 4.44 8.40
N SER A 33 -8.21 5.09 9.12
CA SER A 33 -8.23 4.98 10.57
C SER A 33 -9.59 5.54 10.93
N ALA A 34 -10.50 4.69 11.40
CA ALA A 34 -11.86 5.07 11.75
C ALA A 34 -11.93 6.15 12.85
N ILE A 35 -10.76 6.59 13.36
CA ILE A 35 -10.57 7.63 14.34
C ILE A 35 -9.32 8.39 13.90
N SER A 36 -9.46 9.69 13.68
CA SER A 36 -8.32 10.57 13.40
C SER A 36 -7.49 10.73 14.67
N ASP A 37 -6.17 10.89 14.58
CA ASP A 37 -5.36 11.14 15.79
C ASP A 37 -5.75 12.46 16.50
N HIS A 38 -6.59 13.29 15.89
CA HIS A 38 -7.21 14.47 16.48
C HIS A 38 -8.17 14.11 17.63
N ASP A 39 -8.92 13.01 17.50
CA ASP A 39 -9.95 12.58 18.46
C ASP A 39 -9.37 12.03 19.78
N LYS A 40 -8.09 11.62 19.77
CA LYS A 40 -7.40 11.10 20.98
C LYS A 40 -6.93 12.21 21.93
N LYS A 41 -6.88 13.45 21.44
CA LYS A 41 -6.34 14.58 22.22
C LYS A 41 -7.39 15.24 23.11
N GLU A 42 -8.67 15.02 22.82
CA GLU A 42 -9.80 15.58 23.57
C GLU A 42 -10.26 14.71 24.76
N LEU A 43 -9.65 13.53 24.94
CA LEU A 43 -10.05 12.53 25.94
C LEU A 43 -9.05 12.37 27.10
N LYS A 44 -8.35 13.46 27.47
CA LYS A 44 -7.39 13.46 28.58
C LYS A 44 -7.68 14.55 29.59
#